data_AF-A0A4Y2RUR8-F1
#
_entry.id   AF-A0A4Y2RUR8-F1
#
_cell.length_a   1.000
_cell.length_b   1.000
_cell.length_c   1.000
_cell.angle_alpha   90.00
_cell.angle_beta   90.00
_cell.angle_gamma   90.00
#
_symmetry.space_group_name_H-M   'P 1'
#
loop_
_entity.id
_entity.type
_entity.pdbx_description
1 polymer ?
#
loop_
_entity_poly.entity_id
_entity_poly.type
_entity_poly.pdbx_seq_one_letter_code
_entity_poly.pdbx_strand_id
1 'polypeptide(L)'
;MKKAVVEEELLTGSSDVMVSGDGTWKTRGHSPLVGVCTVIGAESGKVIDIDVMSSYCKSCEVSKKLYSDKSKSSYQQWQSHRAKSCRKNNFGSAGKMEVEGMKKIFRRSVAERGVRYLSYIGDGDASTFKDVCEDKPYGINTTIEKVECVGHVQKRMGTRLRKLKKDMKRKKLADGKTISGKGPLTDELIKKLTTYYGNAIRKNKDNLLSMRKYIWAIWMHFVSTDADPQHHFCPTGENSWCKYNQAKFKNSLEKFKHKSSVPRAVMDMIKPIFKALSNPTLLKRCLGGKTQNTNESLNSLIWHFCSKNTNSSRKIAQIASNLACISYNNGEKGILEDLK
;
A
#
# COMPACT_ATOMS: atom_id res chain seq x y z
N MET A 1 -1.48 -14.99 16.86
CA MET A 1 -2.00 -15.11 15.48
C MET A 1 -3.29 -15.92 15.39
N LYS A 2 -3.39 -17.19 15.84
CA LYS A 2 -4.67 -17.95 15.80
C LYS A 2 -5.86 -17.22 16.45
N LYS A 3 -5.66 -16.65 17.65
CA LYS A 3 -6.68 -15.79 18.31
C LYS A 3 -7.11 -14.60 17.43
N ALA A 4 -6.18 -13.98 16.72
CA ALA A 4 -6.46 -12.85 15.82
C ALA A 4 -7.23 -13.27 14.57
N VAL A 5 -7.03 -14.51 14.07
CA VAL A 5 -7.84 -15.06 12.97
C VAL A 5 -9.29 -15.25 13.41
N VAL A 6 -9.51 -15.86 14.57
CA VAL A 6 -10.86 -16.05 15.13
C VAL A 6 -11.58 -14.70 15.30
N GLU A 7 -10.87 -13.68 15.77
CA GLU A 7 -11.41 -12.32 15.88
C GLU A 7 -11.76 -11.72 14.52
N GLU A 8 -10.92 -11.91 13.50
CA GLU A 8 -11.24 -11.49 12.12
C GLU A 8 -12.47 -12.21 11.57
N GLU A 9 -12.58 -13.53 11.78
CA GLU A 9 -13.75 -14.32 11.36
C GLU A 9 -15.03 -13.86 12.06
N LEU A 10 -14.96 -13.52 13.35
CA LEU A 10 -16.10 -12.99 14.10
C LEU A 10 -16.52 -11.60 13.60
N LEU A 11 -15.57 -10.71 13.31
CA LEU A 11 -15.85 -9.37 12.80
C LEU A 11 -16.38 -9.38 11.37
N THR A 12 -15.91 -10.33 10.54
CA THR A 12 -16.34 -10.48 9.14
C THR A 12 -17.58 -11.37 8.98
N GLY A 13 -17.88 -12.23 9.96
CA GLY A 13 -18.89 -13.28 9.85
C GLY A 13 -18.55 -14.36 8.82
N SER A 14 -17.28 -14.52 8.45
CA SER A 14 -16.84 -15.35 7.32
C SER A 14 -15.42 -15.90 7.53
N SER A 15 -15.17 -17.13 7.06
CA SER A 15 -13.82 -17.70 6.94
C SER A 15 -13.07 -17.18 5.71
N ASP A 16 -13.74 -16.43 4.85
CA ASP A 16 -13.16 -15.74 3.69
C ASP A 16 -12.90 -14.28 4.08
N VAL A 17 -11.66 -13.99 4.45
CA VAL A 17 -11.30 -12.73 5.07
C VAL A 17 -10.57 -11.80 4.10
N MET A 18 -10.71 -10.50 4.35
CA MET A 18 -9.92 -9.46 3.69
C MET A 18 -8.64 -9.23 4.47
N VAL A 19 -7.52 -9.13 3.75
CA VAL A 19 -6.22 -8.98 4.37
C VAL A 19 -5.39 -7.89 3.72
N SER A 20 -4.57 -7.23 4.53
CA SER A 20 -3.51 -6.33 4.11
C SER A 20 -2.19 -7.09 4.15
N GLY A 21 -1.53 -7.23 2.99
CA GLY A 21 -0.21 -7.85 2.90
C GLY A 21 0.88 -6.82 2.65
N ASP A 22 2.04 -7.04 3.27
CA ASP A 22 3.24 -6.24 3.01
C ASP A 22 4.55 -7.00 3.25
N GLY A 23 5.59 -6.58 2.53
CA GLY A 23 6.95 -7.06 2.65
C GLY A 23 7.86 -5.97 3.22
N THR A 24 8.77 -6.36 4.12
CA THR A 24 9.76 -5.43 4.67
C THR A 24 11.14 -6.06 4.75
N TRP A 25 12.19 -5.23 4.62
CA TRP A 25 13.57 -5.70 4.47
C TRP A 25 14.49 -5.14 5.55
N LYS A 26 15.44 -5.98 5.97
CA LYS A 26 16.36 -5.64 7.06
C LYS A 26 17.30 -4.51 6.70
N THR A 27 17.90 -4.51 5.51
CA THR A 27 18.80 -3.44 5.06
C THR A 27 18.11 -2.56 4.03
N ARG A 28 18.44 -1.26 4.03
CA ARG A 28 18.06 -0.35 2.94
C ARG A 28 18.97 -0.63 1.74
N GLY A 29 18.40 -0.79 0.55
CA GLY A 29 19.14 -1.05 -0.69
C GLY A 29 18.53 -2.16 -1.55
N HIS A 30 19.13 -2.44 -2.71
CA HIS A 30 18.58 -3.37 -3.72
C HIS A 30 18.88 -4.86 -3.46
N SER A 31 19.66 -5.18 -2.42
CA SER A 31 20.12 -6.56 -2.15
C SER A 31 20.00 -7.02 -0.67
N PRO A 32 18.87 -6.79 0.02
CA PRO A 32 18.68 -7.33 1.36
C PRO A 32 18.68 -8.86 1.35
N LEU A 33 19.31 -9.44 2.38
CA LEU A 33 19.46 -10.89 2.56
C LEU A 33 18.35 -11.52 3.41
N VAL A 34 17.59 -10.68 4.12
CA VAL A 34 16.50 -11.07 5.02
C VAL A 34 15.36 -10.08 4.83
N GLY A 35 14.16 -10.63 4.65
CA GLY A 35 12.91 -9.90 4.58
C GLY A 35 11.82 -10.63 5.36
N VAL A 36 10.78 -9.89 5.73
CA VAL A 36 9.63 -10.40 6.47
C VAL A 36 8.38 -10.05 5.66
N CYS A 37 7.55 -11.05 5.42
CA CYS A 37 6.23 -10.90 4.82
C CYS A 37 5.19 -11.01 5.92
N THR A 38 4.21 -10.12 5.92
CA THR A 38 3.19 -10.05 6.96
C THR A 38 1.81 -9.91 6.34
N VAL A 39 0.82 -10.50 7.01
CA VAL A 39 -0.59 -10.41 6.65
C VAL A 39 -1.37 -9.97 7.88
N ILE A 40 -2.11 -8.88 7.73
CA ILE A 40 -2.94 -8.25 8.76
C ILE A 40 -4.41 -8.36 8.35
N GLY A 41 -5.29 -8.77 9.25
CA GLY A 41 -6.75 -8.80 9.03
C GLY A 41 -7.29 -7.38 8.84
N ALA A 42 -8.16 -7.19 7.85
CA ALA A 42 -8.63 -5.85 7.47
C ALA A 42 -9.67 -5.27 8.42
N GLU A 43 -10.40 -6.11 9.17
CA GLU A 43 -11.39 -5.66 10.15
C GLU A 43 -10.81 -5.59 11.57
N SER A 44 -10.08 -6.62 12.01
CA SER A 44 -9.42 -6.66 13.33
C SER A 44 -8.22 -5.73 13.42
N GLY A 45 -7.56 -5.45 12.29
CA GLY A 45 -6.28 -4.75 12.26
C GLY A 45 -5.13 -5.52 12.91
N LYS A 46 -5.30 -6.82 13.21
CA LYS A 46 -4.29 -7.65 13.88
C LYS A 46 -3.49 -8.49 12.89
N VAL A 47 -2.25 -8.81 13.24
CA VAL A 47 -1.40 -9.73 12.47
C VAL A 47 -1.95 -11.14 12.59
N ILE A 48 -2.27 -11.74 11.43
CA ILE A 48 -2.84 -13.09 11.35
C ILE A 48 -1.85 -14.11 10.76
N ASP A 49 -0.88 -13.68 9.95
CA ASP A 49 0.20 -14.54 9.51
C ASP A 49 1.49 -13.78 9.16
N ILE A 50 2.64 -14.46 9.29
CA ILE A 50 3.97 -13.94 8.94
C ILE A 50 4.89 -15.02 8.38
N ASP A 51 5.77 -14.67 7.44
CA ASP A 51 6.90 -15.53 7.04
C ASP A 51 8.19 -14.73 6.91
N VAL A 52 9.29 -15.28 7.40
CA VAL A 52 10.62 -14.70 7.27
C VAL A 52 11.34 -15.36 6.11
N MET A 53 11.70 -14.55 5.13
CA MET A 53 12.42 -14.95 3.95
C MET A 53 13.90 -14.62 4.11
N SER A 54 14.78 -15.49 3.65
CA SER A 54 16.22 -15.25 3.60
C SER A 54 16.89 -15.92 2.42
N SER A 55 17.73 -15.14 1.73
CA SER A 55 18.64 -15.62 0.69
C SER A 55 20.02 -16.01 1.24
N TYR A 56 20.19 -15.95 2.56
CA TYR A 56 21.48 -16.09 3.24
C TYR A 56 21.46 -17.15 4.35
N CYS A 57 22.59 -17.85 4.50
CA CYS A 57 22.82 -18.75 5.61
C CYS A 57 24.29 -18.66 6.03
N LYS A 58 24.55 -18.18 7.25
CA LYS A 58 25.93 -18.02 7.78
C LYS A 58 26.69 -19.33 7.80
N SER A 59 26.04 -20.41 8.25
CA SER A 59 26.64 -21.74 8.29
C SER A 59 27.10 -22.19 6.89
N CYS A 60 26.29 -21.97 5.86
CA CYS A 60 26.67 -22.28 4.48
C CYS A 60 27.80 -21.39 3.95
N GLU A 61 27.83 -20.11 4.30
CA GLU A 61 28.91 -19.19 3.93
C GLU A 61 30.25 -19.61 4.55
N VAL A 62 30.25 -19.88 5.86
CA VAL A 62 31.45 -20.30 6.60
C VAL A 62 31.96 -21.63 6.06
N SER A 63 31.09 -22.62 5.85
CA SER A 63 31.52 -23.90 5.31
C SER A 63 32.04 -23.78 3.87
N LYS A 64 31.46 -22.95 3.01
CA LYS A 64 32.04 -22.68 1.68
C LYS A 64 33.48 -22.16 1.76
N LYS A 65 33.81 -21.33 2.75
CA LYS A 65 35.18 -20.84 2.98
C LYS A 65 36.09 -21.92 3.55
N LEU A 66 35.61 -22.75 4.46
CA LEU A 66 36.41 -23.82 5.08
C LEU A 66 36.72 -24.99 4.15
N TYR A 67 35.88 -25.20 3.13
CA TYR A 67 36.03 -26.29 2.15
C TYR A 67 36.35 -25.77 0.74
N SER A 68 36.71 -24.49 0.56
CA SER A 68 37.09 -23.95 -0.76
C SER A 68 38.39 -24.56 -1.28
N ASP A 69 39.31 -24.89 -0.36
CA ASP A 69 40.66 -25.38 -0.67
C ASP A 69 40.74 -26.92 -0.66
N LYS A 70 39.62 -27.59 -0.36
CA LYS A 70 39.53 -29.06 -0.33
C LYS A 70 38.83 -29.56 -1.58
N SER A 71 39.11 -30.81 -1.99
CA SER A 71 38.55 -31.39 -3.21
C SER A 71 37.03 -31.26 -3.26
N LYS A 72 36.48 -31.08 -4.47
CA LYS A 72 35.04 -30.92 -4.76
C LYS A 72 34.16 -31.96 -4.04
N SER A 73 34.71 -33.17 -3.81
CA SER A 73 34.05 -34.27 -3.09
C SER A 73 33.76 -33.96 -1.61
N SER A 74 34.66 -33.26 -0.91
CA SER A 74 34.52 -32.94 0.51
C SER A 74 33.44 -31.88 0.78
N TYR A 75 33.35 -30.88 -0.09
CA TYR A 75 32.26 -29.91 -0.06
C TYR A 75 30.92 -30.55 -0.41
N GLN A 76 30.89 -31.46 -1.40
CA GLN A 76 29.68 -32.21 -1.78
C GLN A 76 29.19 -33.14 -0.65
N GLN A 77 30.09 -33.82 0.05
CA GLN A 77 29.75 -34.61 1.25
C GLN A 77 29.25 -33.71 2.40
N TRP A 78 29.89 -32.57 2.66
CA TRP A 78 29.36 -31.61 3.64
C TRP A 78 27.95 -31.11 3.25
N GLN A 79 27.76 -30.79 1.97
CA GLN A 79 26.48 -30.31 1.45
C GLN A 79 25.39 -31.37 1.58
N SER A 80 25.65 -32.65 1.28
CA SER A 80 24.66 -33.72 1.41
C SER A 80 24.20 -33.95 2.85
N HIS A 81 25.12 -33.88 3.82
CA HIS A 81 24.80 -34.03 5.25
C HIS A 81 24.15 -32.78 5.87
N ARG A 82 24.54 -31.56 5.46
CA ARG A 82 24.09 -30.30 6.08
C ARG A 82 23.09 -29.50 5.24
N ALA A 83 22.73 -29.92 4.03
CA ALA A 83 21.63 -29.34 3.25
C ALA A 83 20.33 -29.28 4.07
N LYS A 84 20.09 -30.29 4.92
CA LYS A 84 18.95 -30.34 5.85
C LYS A 84 18.94 -29.22 6.91
N SER A 85 20.09 -28.61 7.19
CA SER A 85 20.25 -27.54 8.19
C SER A 85 20.32 -26.11 7.61
N CYS A 86 20.31 -26.00 6.28
CA CYS A 86 20.32 -24.72 5.59
C CYS A 86 19.04 -23.94 5.88
N ARG A 87 19.18 -22.68 6.30
CA ARG A 87 18.03 -21.81 6.64
C ARG A 87 17.59 -20.90 5.49
N LYS A 88 18.28 -20.95 4.35
CA LYS A 88 17.95 -20.21 3.13
C LYS A 88 16.64 -20.76 2.55
N ASN A 89 15.68 -19.88 2.28
CA ASN A 89 14.38 -20.24 1.69
C ASN A 89 13.95 -19.32 0.54
N ASN A 90 14.84 -18.40 0.13
CA ASN A 90 14.71 -17.63 -1.09
C ASN A 90 15.96 -17.81 -1.95
N PHE A 91 15.77 -18.06 -3.24
CA PHE A 91 16.86 -18.22 -4.21
C PHE A 91 16.85 -17.13 -5.31
N GLY A 92 15.83 -16.27 -5.32
CA GLY A 92 15.70 -15.15 -6.25
C GLY A 92 16.26 -13.83 -5.71
N SER A 93 15.94 -12.74 -6.40
CA SER A 93 16.26 -11.37 -5.96
C SER A 93 15.52 -11.00 -4.66
N ALA A 94 15.92 -9.88 -4.06
CA ALA A 94 15.26 -9.32 -2.88
C ALA A 94 13.76 -9.03 -3.09
N GLY A 95 13.37 -8.56 -4.28
CA GLY A 95 11.96 -8.32 -4.62
C GLY A 95 11.14 -9.61 -4.71
N LYS A 96 11.75 -10.72 -5.16
CA LYS A 96 11.08 -12.04 -5.18
C LYS A 96 10.81 -12.61 -3.79
N MET A 97 11.46 -12.09 -2.74
CA MET A 97 11.22 -12.54 -1.37
C MET A 97 9.80 -12.24 -0.92
N GLU A 98 9.27 -11.06 -1.29
CA GLU A 98 7.90 -10.68 -0.97
C GLU A 98 6.91 -11.61 -1.66
N VAL A 99 7.09 -11.81 -2.97
CA VAL A 99 6.24 -12.69 -3.79
C VAL A 99 6.20 -14.11 -3.25
N GLU A 100 7.36 -14.73 -3.05
CA GLU A 100 7.45 -16.11 -2.57
C GLU A 100 6.98 -16.25 -1.11
N GLY A 101 7.19 -15.22 -0.28
CA GLY A 101 6.68 -15.20 1.08
C GLY A 101 5.15 -15.11 1.12
N MET A 102 4.54 -14.24 0.31
CA MET A 102 3.09 -14.14 0.21
C MET A 102 2.47 -15.42 -0.33
N LYS A 103 3.04 -16.03 -1.36
CA LYS A 103 2.56 -17.33 -1.87
C LYS A 103 2.56 -18.41 -0.78
N LYS A 104 3.62 -18.49 0.05
CA LYS A 104 3.67 -19.42 1.19
C LYS A 104 2.56 -19.16 2.21
N ILE A 105 2.36 -17.89 2.57
CA ILE A 105 1.32 -17.49 3.52
C ILE A 105 -0.07 -17.86 2.98
N PHE A 106 -0.35 -17.58 1.71
CA PHE A 106 -1.64 -17.90 1.08
C PHE A 106 -1.88 -19.40 0.94
N ARG A 107 -0.86 -20.19 0.56
CA ARG A 107 -1.01 -21.66 0.42
C ARG A 107 -1.34 -22.35 1.74
N ARG A 108 -0.76 -21.88 2.85
CA ARG A 108 -0.91 -22.52 4.17
C ARG A 108 -2.08 -21.98 4.99
N SER A 109 -2.73 -20.90 4.55
CA SER A 109 -3.75 -20.19 5.33
C SER A 109 -4.88 -21.11 5.80
N VAL A 110 -5.44 -21.94 4.91
CA VAL A 110 -6.50 -22.87 5.27
C VAL A 110 -6.01 -23.90 6.29
N ALA A 111 -4.86 -24.53 6.04
CA ALA A 111 -4.34 -25.59 6.91
C ALA A 111 -3.85 -25.09 8.28
N GLU A 112 -3.22 -23.91 8.35
CA GLU A 112 -2.61 -23.39 9.58
C GLU A 112 -3.44 -22.33 10.31
N ARG A 113 -4.39 -21.70 9.62
CA ARG A 113 -5.20 -20.60 10.13
C ARG A 113 -6.71 -20.85 10.03
N GLY A 114 -7.17 -21.78 9.19
CA GLY A 114 -8.58 -22.10 9.03
C GLY A 114 -9.36 -21.16 8.10
N VAL A 115 -8.68 -20.20 7.46
CA VAL A 115 -9.31 -19.13 6.66
C VAL A 115 -8.72 -19.04 5.26
N ARG A 116 -9.48 -18.48 4.32
CA ARG A 116 -9.02 -18.08 2.98
C ARG A 116 -8.86 -16.57 2.92
N TYR A 117 -7.81 -16.10 2.26
CA TYR A 117 -7.57 -14.69 2.00
C TYR A 117 -8.12 -14.31 0.63
N LEU A 118 -9.39 -13.93 0.54
CA LEU A 118 -10.06 -13.69 -0.76
C LEU A 118 -10.10 -12.22 -1.18
N SER A 119 -9.78 -11.28 -0.29
CA SER A 119 -9.58 -9.88 -0.65
C SER A 119 -8.20 -9.42 -0.20
N TYR A 120 -7.40 -8.89 -1.11
CA TYR A 120 -6.03 -8.47 -0.86
C TYR A 120 -5.88 -6.96 -1.00
N ILE A 121 -5.56 -6.30 0.11
CA ILE A 121 -5.17 -4.90 0.14
C ILE A 121 -3.65 -4.85 -0.08
N GLY A 122 -3.26 -4.36 -1.24
CA GLY A 122 -1.87 -4.33 -1.70
C GLY A 122 -1.46 -2.94 -2.18
N ASP A 123 -0.14 -2.70 -2.14
CA ASP A 123 0.43 -1.52 -2.76
C ASP A 123 0.22 -1.53 -4.27
N GLY A 124 0.41 -0.38 -4.91
CA GLY A 124 0.19 -0.21 -6.34
C GLY A 124 1.04 -1.12 -7.23
N ASP A 125 2.08 -1.76 -6.68
CA ASP A 125 2.97 -2.68 -7.38
C ASP A 125 2.28 -4.02 -7.59
N ALA A 126 1.89 -4.26 -8.84
CA ALA A 126 0.97 -5.33 -9.22
C ALA A 126 1.61 -6.73 -9.23
N SER A 127 2.93 -6.87 -9.04
CA SER A 127 3.62 -8.17 -9.20
C SER A 127 3.27 -9.18 -8.12
N THR A 128 3.29 -8.79 -6.84
CA THR A 128 2.99 -9.73 -5.74
C THR A 128 1.56 -10.26 -5.84
N PHE A 129 0.59 -9.37 -6.03
CA PHE A 129 -0.81 -9.77 -6.18
C PHE A 129 -1.03 -10.67 -7.40
N LYS A 130 -0.43 -10.32 -8.55
CA LYS A 130 -0.56 -11.11 -9.78
C LYS A 130 -0.06 -12.55 -9.56
N ASP A 131 1.14 -12.69 -9.02
CA ASP A 131 1.77 -14.01 -8.83
C ASP A 131 1.03 -14.85 -7.77
N VAL A 132 0.45 -14.22 -6.74
CA VAL A 132 -0.42 -14.91 -5.76
C VAL A 132 -1.71 -15.41 -6.42
N CYS A 133 -2.32 -14.63 -7.31
CA CYS A 133 -3.50 -15.07 -8.07
C CYS A 133 -3.18 -16.21 -9.05
N GLU A 134 -2.04 -16.13 -9.75
CA GLU A 134 -1.57 -17.18 -10.66
C GLU A 134 -1.24 -18.49 -9.92
N ASP A 135 -0.85 -18.39 -8.65
CA ASP A 135 -0.57 -19.54 -7.79
C ASP A 135 -1.82 -20.36 -7.42
N LYS A 136 -3.02 -19.78 -7.56
CA LYS A 136 -4.31 -20.41 -7.29
C LYS A 136 -4.34 -21.19 -5.95
N PRO A 137 -3.97 -20.55 -4.82
CA PRO A 137 -3.83 -21.23 -3.52
C PRO A 137 -5.14 -21.86 -3.02
N TYR A 138 -6.29 -21.42 -3.55
CA TYR A 138 -7.63 -21.88 -3.18
C TYR A 138 -8.38 -22.58 -4.34
N GLY A 139 -7.63 -23.06 -5.35
CA GLY A 139 -8.18 -23.75 -6.53
C GLY A 139 -8.53 -22.81 -7.69
N ILE A 140 -8.77 -23.42 -8.86
CA ILE A 140 -8.97 -22.68 -10.14
C ILE A 140 -10.26 -21.87 -10.21
N ASN A 141 -11.27 -22.23 -9.41
CA ASN A 141 -12.57 -21.57 -9.38
C ASN A 141 -12.65 -20.45 -8.35
N THR A 142 -11.58 -20.18 -7.61
CA THR A 142 -11.54 -19.18 -6.55
C THR A 142 -10.68 -18.00 -6.98
N THR A 143 -11.28 -16.80 -7.01
CA THR A 143 -10.56 -15.56 -7.35
C THR A 143 -10.25 -14.75 -6.10
N ILE A 144 -9.04 -14.20 -6.04
CA ILE A 144 -8.64 -13.24 -5.00
C ILE A 144 -8.90 -11.84 -5.56
N GLU A 145 -9.71 -11.05 -4.87
CA GLU A 145 -10.07 -9.69 -5.27
C GLU A 145 -9.00 -8.69 -4.83
N LYS A 146 -8.66 -7.75 -5.72
CA LYS A 146 -7.75 -6.66 -5.38
C LYS A 146 -8.50 -5.50 -4.75
N VAL A 147 -8.05 -5.08 -3.57
CA VAL A 147 -8.46 -3.83 -2.92
C VAL A 147 -7.28 -2.86 -2.96
N GLU A 148 -7.53 -1.59 -3.29
CA GLU A 148 -6.49 -0.57 -3.37
C GLU A 148 -6.45 0.25 -2.08
N CYS A 149 -5.25 0.46 -1.53
CA CYS A 149 -5.05 1.40 -0.43
C CYS A 149 -5.37 2.83 -0.89
N VAL A 150 -6.34 3.47 -0.24
CA VAL A 150 -6.75 4.86 -0.57
C VAL A 150 -5.58 5.83 -0.41
N GLY A 151 -4.69 5.60 0.57
CA GLY A 151 -3.47 6.38 0.74
C GLY A 151 -2.56 6.32 -0.49
N HIS A 152 -2.36 5.12 -1.05
CA HIS A 152 -1.55 4.93 -2.27
C HIS A 152 -2.22 5.52 -3.51
N VAL A 153 -3.52 5.33 -3.67
CA VAL A 153 -4.29 5.95 -4.76
C VAL A 153 -4.27 7.48 -4.65
N GLN A 154 -4.34 8.04 -3.44
CA GLN A 154 -4.14 9.48 -3.20
C GLN A 154 -2.74 9.93 -3.62
N LYS A 155 -1.67 9.27 -3.15
CA LYS A 155 -0.28 9.58 -3.53
C LYS A 155 -0.08 9.56 -5.06
N ARG A 156 -0.76 8.65 -5.77
CA ARG A 156 -0.73 8.53 -7.25
C ARG A 156 -1.15 9.82 -7.96
N MET A 157 -2.13 10.56 -7.45
CA MET A 157 -2.54 11.88 -7.99
C MET A 157 -1.36 12.87 -7.96
N GLY A 158 -0.76 13.04 -6.78
CA GLY A 158 0.37 13.95 -6.60
C GLY A 158 1.58 13.57 -7.45
N THR A 159 1.91 12.27 -7.53
CA THR A 159 3.01 11.77 -8.35
C THR A 159 2.80 12.06 -9.84
N ARG A 160 1.59 11.80 -10.37
CA ARG A 160 1.29 12.07 -11.80
C ARG A 160 1.34 13.57 -12.12
N LEU A 161 0.85 14.43 -11.24
CA LEU A 161 0.90 15.88 -11.42
C LEU A 161 2.34 16.42 -11.37
N ARG A 162 3.18 15.94 -10.43
CA ARG A 162 4.60 16.33 -10.38
C ARG A 162 5.38 15.84 -11.60
N LYS A 163 5.10 14.62 -12.07
CA LYS A 163 5.68 14.09 -13.32
C LYS A 163 5.30 14.98 -14.50
N LEU A 164 4.01 15.29 -14.67
CA LEU A 164 3.54 16.18 -15.72
C LEU A 164 4.20 17.57 -15.65
N LYS A 165 4.28 18.17 -14.46
CA LYS A 165 4.98 19.45 -14.22
C LYS A 165 6.45 19.39 -14.68
N LYS A 166 7.14 18.27 -14.40
CA LYS A 166 8.53 18.05 -14.84
C LYS A 166 8.64 17.89 -16.35
N ASP A 167 7.78 17.07 -16.95
CA ASP A 167 7.79 16.75 -18.38
C ASP A 167 7.46 17.98 -19.25
N MET A 168 6.71 18.93 -18.68
CA MET A 168 6.29 20.17 -19.33
C MET A 168 7.13 21.41 -18.95
N LYS A 169 8.26 21.24 -18.25
CA LYS A 169 9.03 22.35 -17.63
C LYS A 169 9.43 23.48 -18.59
N ARG A 170 9.55 23.21 -19.89
CA ARG A 170 9.97 24.17 -20.93
C ARG A 170 8.97 24.31 -22.09
N LYS A 171 7.78 23.70 -21.97
CA LYS A 171 6.75 23.75 -23.01
C LYS A 171 5.75 24.84 -22.69
N LYS A 172 5.38 25.63 -23.71
CA LYS A 172 4.29 26.60 -23.62
C LYS A 172 2.96 25.87 -23.78
N LEU A 173 1.97 26.29 -23.01
CA LEU A 173 0.58 25.88 -23.18
C LEU A 173 -0.09 26.73 -24.26
N ALA A 174 -1.37 26.47 -24.54
CA ALA A 174 -2.17 27.22 -25.52
C ALA A 174 -2.24 28.73 -25.24
N ASP A 175 -2.10 29.14 -23.98
CA ASP A 175 -2.06 30.54 -23.56
C ASP A 175 -0.65 31.18 -23.64
N GLY A 176 0.32 30.47 -24.22
CA GLY A 176 1.72 30.92 -24.33
C GLY A 176 2.52 30.85 -23.02
N LYS A 177 1.89 30.46 -21.89
CA LYS A 177 2.54 30.39 -20.57
C LYS A 177 3.10 29.00 -20.30
N THR A 178 4.08 28.93 -19.40
CA THR A 178 4.63 27.66 -18.92
C THR A 178 3.81 27.13 -17.75
N ILE A 179 3.62 25.82 -17.67
CA ILE A 179 2.93 25.18 -16.53
C ILE A 179 3.78 25.22 -15.23
N SER A 180 5.11 25.36 -15.37
CA SER A 180 6.10 25.29 -14.28
C SER A 180 6.86 26.62 -14.07
N GLY A 181 7.72 26.70 -13.05
CA GLY A 181 8.48 27.91 -12.69
C GLY A 181 7.63 28.85 -11.83
N LYS A 182 7.45 30.11 -12.27
CA LYS A 182 6.36 31.00 -11.81
C LYS A 182 4.99 30.58 -12.36
N GLY A 183 4.91 29.40 -12.98
CA GLY A 183 3.72 28.84 -13.59
C GLY A 183 2.64 28.43 -12.58
N PRO A 184 1.39 28.32 -13.02
CA PRO A 184 0.21 28.12 -12.17
C PRO A 184 0.10 26.74 -11.49
N LEU A 185 0.81 25.71 -11.95
CA LEU A 185 0.83 24.40 -11.27
C LEU A 185 1.91 24.36 -10.18
N THR A 186 1.65 25.08 -9.08
CA THR A 186 2.54 25.14 -7.92
C THR A 186 2.52 23.85 -7.11
N ASP A 187 3.53 23.63 -6.26
CA ASP A 187 3.55 22.45 -5.39
C ASP A 187 2.45 22.50 -4.32
N GLU A 188 2.04 23.68 -3.89
CA GLU A 188 0.88 23.93 -3.05
C GLU A 188 -0.41 23.52 -3.74
N LEU A 189 -0.59 23.87 -5.02
CA LEU A 189 -1.76 23.44 -5.80
C LEU A 189 -1.78 21.92 -5.96
N ILE A 190 -0.63 21.30 -6.27
CA ILE A 190 -0.52 19.83 -6.36
C ILE A 190 -0.89 19.18 -5.02
N LYS A 191 -0.37 19.69 -3.90
CA LYS A 191 -0.70 19.20 -2.55
C LYS A 191 -2.19 19.33 -2.29
N LYS A 192 -2.78 20.49 -2.61
CA LYS A 192 -4.21 20.76 -2.45
C LYS A 192 -5.06 19.77 -3.27
N LEU A 193 -4.83 19.66 -4.57
CA LEU A 193 -5.54 18.71 -5.46
C LEU A 193 -5.42 17.26 -4.97
N THR A 194 -4.22 16.86 -4.51
CA THR A 194 -3.98 15.53 -3.95
C THR A 194 -4.81 15.28 -2.69
N THR A 195 -4.85 16.24 -1.76
CA THR A 195 -5.66 16.14 -0.53
C THR A 195 -7.16 16.08 -0.85
N TYR A 196 -7.66 16.96 -1.73
CA TYR A 196 -9.06 16.94 -2.12
C TYR A 196 -9.45 15.61 -2.76
N TYR A 197 -8.60 15.07 -3.63
CA TYR A 197 -8.83 13.78 -4.29
C TYR A 197 -8.93 12.63 -3.28
N GLY A 198 -8.00 12.53 -2.33
CA GLY A 198 -8.08 11.51 -1.27
C GLY A 198 -9.31 11.67 -0.39
N ASN A 199 -9.69 12.91 -0.05
CA ASN A 199 -10.89 13.20 0.73
C ASN A 199 -12.17 12.83 -0.02
N ALA A 200 -12.23 13.04 -1.34
CA ALA A 200 -13.36 12.63 -2.18
C ALA A 200 -13.58 11.11 -2.12
N ILE A 201 -12.51 10.32 -2.13
CA ILE A 201 -12.59 8.86 -1.98
C ILE A 201 -13.07 8.49 -0.58
N ARG A 202 -12.43 8.98 0.49
CA ARG A 202 -12.77 8.60 1.88
C ARG A 202 -14.21 8.98 2.26
N LYS A 203 -14.69 10.15 1.83
CA LYS A 203 -16.05 10.62 2.14
C LYS A 203 -17.14 9.85 1.38
N ASN A 204 -16.78 9.15 0.31
CA ASN A 204 -17.72 8.41 -0.53
C ASN A 204 -17.28 6.94 -0.66
N LYS A 205 -16.66 6.39 0.39
CA LYS A 205 -16.07 5.05 0.39
C LYS A 205 -17.09 3.94 0.10
N ASP A 206 -18.37 4.19 0.28
CA ASP A 206 -19.44 3.20 0.09
C ASP A 206 -20.27 3.47 -1.18
N ASN A 207 -19.92 4.50 -1.98
CA ASN A 207 -20.69 4.86 -3.17
C ASN A 207 -19.80 5.29 -4.34
N LEU A 208 -19.68 4.40 -5.33
CA LEU A 208 -18.87 4.61 -6.52
C LEU A 208 -19.30 5.83 -7.36
N LEU A 209 -20.61 6.05 -7.50
CA LEU A 209 -21.14 7.17 -8.28
C LEU A 209 -20.83 8.51 -7.60
N SER A 210 -21.07 8.59 -6.29
CA SER A 210 -20.75 9.77 -5.49
C SER A 210 -19.25 10.03 -5.45
N MET A 211 -18.41 8.98 -5.36
CA MET A 211 -16.96 9.09 -5.43
C MET A 211 -16.50 9.73 -6.75
N ARG A 212 -17.02 9.25 -7.89
CA ARG A 212 -16.74 9.83 -9.21
C ARG A 212 -17.21 11.28 -9.30
N LYS A 213 -18.43 11.56 -8.85
CA LYS A 213 -19.01 12.92 -8.83
C LYS A 213 -18.14 13.88 -8.03
N TYR A 214 -17.71 13.49 -6.83
CA TYR A 214 -16.87 14.33 -5.97
C TYR A 214 -15.46 14.54 -6.55
N ILE A 215 -14.87 13.53 -7.22
CA ILE A 215 -13.59 13.70 -7.91
C ILE A 215 -13.72 14.74 -9.05
N TRP A 216 -14.79 14.67 -9.84
CA TRP A 216 -15.04 15.65 -10.89
C TRP A 216 -15.42 17.03 -10.34
N ALA A 217 -16.10 17.09 -9.19
CA ALA A 217 -16.39 18.34 -8.51
C ALA A 217 -15.11 19.14 -8.20
N ILE A 218 -14.00 18.45 -7.87
CA ILE A 218 -12.70 19.11 -7.66
C ILE A 218 -12.24 19.78 -8.96
N TRP A 219 -12.20 19.07 -10.08
CA TRP A 219 -11.75 19.64 -11.35
C TRP A 219 -12.61 20.85 -11.75
N MET A 220 -13.94 20.72 -11.64
CA MET A 220 -14.90 21.79 -11.94
C MET A 220 -14.71 23.01 -11.00
N HIS A 221 -14.50 22.77 -9.71
CA HIS A 221 -14.26 23.83 -8.73
C HIS A 221 -13.02 24.67 -9.04
N PHE A 222 -11.92 24.03 -9.48
CA PHE A 222 -10.65 24.73 -9.72
C PHE A 222 -10.61 25.48 -11.06
N VAL A 223 -11.44 25.08 -12.03
CA VAL A 223 -11.57 25.79 -13.31
C VAL A 223 -12.63 26.91 -13.27
N SER A 224 -13.52 26.87 -12.28
CA SER A 224 -14.62 27.82 -12.10
C SER A 224 -14.16 29.27 -11.96
N THR A 225 -14.90 30.18 -12.59
CA THR A 225 -14.69 31.64 -12.52
C THR A 225 -15.99 32.36 -12.17
N ASP A 226 -15.94 33.68 -11.97
CA ASP A 226 -17.17 34.48 -11.79
C ASP A 226 -18.04 34.47 -13.06
N ALA A 227 -17.42 34.46 -14.25
CA ALA A 227 -18.13 34.45 -15.53
C ALA A 227 -18.65 33.05 -15.93
N ASP A 228 -18.00 31.98 -15.45
CA ASP A 228 -18.37 30.58 -15.70
C ASP A 228 -18.29 29.78 -14.38
N PRO A 229 -19.32 29.88 -13.51
CA PRO A 229 -19.34 29.19 -12.23
C PRO A 229 -19.64 27.69 -12.38
N GLN A 230 -18.72 26.82 -11.96
CA GLN A 230 -18.82 25.37 -12.14
C GLN A 230 -18.91 24.59 -10.80
N HIS A 231 -19.87 24.95 -9.94
CA HIS A 231 -20.00 24.37 -8.58
C HIS A 231 -21.10 23.32 -8.41
N HIS A 232 -21.76 22.90 -9.50
CA HIS A 232 -22.93 22.00 -9.49
C HIS A 232 -22.69 20.63 -8.84
N PHE A 233 -21.45 20.13 -8.90
CA PHE A 233 -21.07 18.86 -8.28
C PHE A 233 -20.44 19.02 -6.90
N CYS A 234 -20.16 20.24 -6.47
CA CYS A 234 -19.65 20.49 -5.13
C CYS A 234 -20.75 20.19 -4.10
N PRO A 235 -20.39 19.76 -2.87
CA PRO A 235 -21.36 19.60 -1.80
C PRO A 235 -22.07 20.92 -1.50
N THR A 236 -23.32 20.84 -1.05
CA THR A 236 -24.14 21.96 -0.61
C THR A 236 -24.11 22.08 0.92
N GLY A 237 -24.68 23.16 1.46
CA GLY A 237 -24.78 23.39 2.90
C GLY A 237 -23.61 24.16 3.49
N GLU A 238 -23.77 24.56 4.75
CA GLU A 238 -22.79 25.36 5.48
C GLU A 238 -21.43 24.66 5.65
N ASN A 239 -21.45 23.34 5.85
CA ASN A 239 -20.24 22.53 6.02
C ASN A 239 -19.58 22.11 4.70
N SER A 240 -20.03 22.67 3.56
CA SER A 240 -19.40 22.45 2.27
C SER A 240 -17.99 23.01 2.26
N TRP A 241 -17.03 22.26 1.73
CA TRP A 241 -15.68 22.81 1.48
C TRP A 241 -15.67 23.84 0.33
N CYS A 242 -16.75 23.92 -0.46
CA CYS A 242 -16.92 24.85 -1.55
C CYS A 242 -17.50 26.17 -1.05
N LYS A 243 -16.65 27.21 -0.95
CA LYS A 243 -17.05 28.54 -0.49
C LYS A 243 -18.18 29.18 -1.32
N TYR A 244 -18.25 28.88 -2.62
CA TYR A 244 -19.35 29.35 -3.47
C TYR A 244 -20.68 28.74 -3.02
N ASN A 245 -20.74 27.42 -2.79
CA ASN A 245 -21.95 26.76 -2.30
C ASN A 245 -22.28 27.14 -0.85
N GLN A 246 -21.28 27.44 -0.02
CA GLN A 246 -21.51 28.03 1.30
C GLN A 246 -22.17 29.41 1.19
N ALA A 247 -21.68 30.28 0.31
CA ALA A 247 -22.27 31.60 0.06
C ALA A 247 -23.69 31.49 -0.51
N LYS A 248 -23.91 30.53 -1.43
CA LYS A 248 -25.26 30.23 -1.95
C LYS A 248 -26.21 29.79 -0.84
N PHE A 249 -25.75 28.92 0.07
CA PHE A 249 -26.55 28.47 1.20
C PHE A 249 -26.88 29.60 2.19
N LYS A 250 -25.95 30.55 2.38
CA LYS A 250 -26.11 31.71 3.28
C LYS A 250 -26.81 32.91 2.62
N ASN A 251 -27.32 32.76 1.39
CA ASN A 251 -27.89 33.86 0.60
C ASN A 251 -26.96 35.09 0.50
N SER A 252 -25.65 34.84 0.33
CA SER A 252 -24.60 35.87 0.27
C SER A 252 -23.74 35.76 -1.00
N LEU A 253 -24.33 35.29 -2.10
CA LEU A 253 -23.63 34.97 -3.34
C LEU A 253 -23.11 36.23 -4.05
N GLU A 254 -23.84 37.34 -3.91
CA GLU A 254 -23.50 38.66 -4.43
C GLU A 254 -22.17 39.20 -3.87
N LYS A 255 -21.79 38.77 -2.66
CA LYS A 255 -20.51 39.12 -2.01
C LYS A 255 -19.39 38.14 -2.35
N PHE A 256 -19.70 37.03 -3.00
CA PHE A 256 -18.70 36.01 -3.34
C PHE A 256 -17.90 36.42 -4.57
N LYS A 257 -16.57 36.25 -4.49
CA LYS A 257 -15.65 36.41 -5.62
C LYS A 257 -14.67 35.25 -5.67
N HIS A 258 -14.42 34.73 -6.87
CA HIS A 258 -13.39 33.70 -7.05
C HIS A 258 -11.99 34.29 -6.80
N LYS A 259 -11.35 33.92 -5.68
CA LYS A 259 -10.06 34.50 -5.29
C LYS A 259 -8.89 34.19 -6.25
N SER A 260 -8.88 33.04 -6.91
CA SER A 260 -7.86 32.66 -7.92
C SER A 260 -8.27 31.35 -8.60
N SER A 261 -8.90 31.43 -9.77
CA SER A 261 -9.15 30.25 -10.62
C SER A 261 -7.85 29.77 -11.26
N VAL A 262 -7.68 28.45 -11.42
CA VAL A 262 -6.54 27.91 -12.14
C VAL A 262 -6.76 28.15 -13.64
N PRO A 263 -5.77 28.67 -14.40
CA PRO A 263 -5.95 28.94 -15.83
C PRO A 263 -6.44 27.71 -16.60
N ARG A 264 -7.38 27.93 -17.54
CA ARG A 264 -8.03 26.84 -18.29
C ARG A 264 -7.02 25.93 -18.99
N ALA A 265 -6.00 26.51 -19.60
CA ALA A 265 -4.92 25.77 -20.27
C ALA A 265 -4.22 24.75 -19.36
N VAL A 266 -4.10 25.04 -18.07
CA VAL A 266 -3.50 24.15 -17.07
C VAL A 266 -4.50 23.07 -16.67
N MET A 267 -5.76 23.45 -16.43
CA MET A 267 -6.83 22.53 -16.07
C MET A 267 -7.08 21.50 -17.17
N ASP A 268 -7.03 21.91 -18.43
CA ASP A 268 -7.13 21.02 -19.58
C ASP A 268 -5.93 20.07 -19.66
N MET A 269 -4.72 20.55 -19.31
CA MET A 269 -3.52 19.72 -19.27
C MET A 269 -3.53 18.66 -18.17
N ILE A 270 -4.15 18.93 -17.01
CA ILE A 270 -4.29 17.95 -15.93
C ILE A 270 -5.55 17.09 -16.04
N LYS A 271 -6.51 17.45 -16.90
CA LYS A 271 -7.78 16.72 -17.10
C LYS A 271 -7.59 15.24 -17.43
N PRO A 272 -6.62 14.81 -18.26
CA PRO A 272 -6.35 13.38 -18.49
C PRO A 272 -6.00 12.61 -17.22
N ILE A 273 -5.31 13.23 -16.26
CA ILE A 273 -4.99 12.60 -14.97
C ILE A 273 -6.28 12.39 -14.17
N PHE A 274 -7.17 13.38 -14.12
CA PHE A 274 -8.49 13.25 -13.49
C PHE A 274 -9.34 12.16 -14.16
N LYS A 275 -9.37 12.10 -15.50
CA LYS A 275 -10.07 11.03 -16.24
C LYS A 275 -9.53 9.65 -15.87
N ALA A 276 -8.20 9.49 -15.86
CA ALA A 276 -7.57 8.21 -15.54
C ALA A 276 -7.78 7.79 -14.08
N LEU A 277 -7.77 8.74 -13.14
CA LEU A 277 -7.94 8.49 -11.71
C LEU A 277 -9.41 8.49 -11.26
N SER A 278 -10.35 8.82 -12.13
CA SER A 278 -11.80 8.65 -11.92
C SER A 278 -12.37 7.41 -12.63
N ASN A 279 -11.49 6.52 -13.11
CA ASN A 279 -11.87 5.28 -13.77
C ASN A 279 -12.67 4.36 -12.80
N PRO A 280 -13.87 3.88 -13.18
CA PRO A 280 -14.71 3.04 -12.31
C PRO A 280 -14.02 1.78 -11.80
N THR A 281 -13.20 1.12 -12.62
CA THR A 281 -12.47 -0.10 -12.24
C THR A 281 -11.47 0.19 -11.12
N LEU A 282 -10.77 1.33 -11.17
CA LEU A 282 -9.89 1.77 -10.09
C LEU A 282 -10.69 2.10 -8.82
N LEU A 283 -11.76 2.90 -8.96
CA LEU A 283 -12.50 3.40 -7.81
C LEU A 283 -13.34 2.30 -7.12
N LYS A 284 -13.80 1.28 -7.85
CA LYS A 284 -14.46 0.10 -7.27
C LYS A 284 -13.53 -0.60 -6.26
N ARG A 285 -12.22 -0.65 -6.54
CA ARG A 285 -11.20 -1.19 -5.62
C ARG A 285 -10.89 -0.29 -4.44
N CYS A 286 -11.36 0.96 -4.45
CA CYS A 286 -11.22 1.89 -3.33
C CYS A 286 -12.45 1.89 -2.39
N LEU A 287 -13.48 1.09 -2.72
CA LEU A 287 -14.66 0.96 -1.86
C LEU A 287 -14.28 0.39 -0.49
N GLY A 288 -15.03 0.76 0.54
CA GLY A 288 -14.71 0.48 1.94
C GLY A 288 -13.57 1.33 2.52
N GLY A 289 -12.85 2.09 1.68
CA GLY A 289 -11.89 3.10 2.14
C GLY A 289 -10.65 2.53 2.83
N LYS A 290 -10.26 1.29 2.46
CA LYS A 290 -9.23 0.51 3.16
C LYS A 290 -7.82 1.12 3.01
N THR A 291 -6.97 0.83 3.98
CA THR A 291 -5.59 1.34 4.06
C THR A 291 -4.62 0.27 4.52
N GLN A 292 -3.33 0.43 4.18
CA GLN A 292 -2.24 -0.46 4.59
C GLN A 292 -1.28 0.21 5.59
N ASN A 293 -1.64 1.38 6.13
CA ASN A 293 -0.76 2.15 7.02
C ASN A 293 -0.37 1.37 8.28
N THR A 294 -1.20 0.42 8.71
CA THR A 294 -0.92 -0.49 9.84
C THR A 294 0.31 -1.36 9.60
N ASN A 295 0.61 -1.73 8.35
CA ASN A 295 1.82 -2.46 7.99
C ASN A 295 3.08 -1.64 8.30
N GLU A 296 3.08 -0.33 8.03
CA GLU A 296 4.23 0.54 8.31
C GLU A 296 4.56 0.55 9.82
N SER A 297 3.54 0.55 10.68
CA SER A 297 3.70 0.45 12.14
C SER A 297 4.28 -0.89 12.58
N LEU A 298 3.75 -2.01 12.07
CA LEU A 298 4.28 -3.35 12.36
C LEU A 298 5.72 -3.50 11.88
N ASN A 299 6.01 -3.04 10.66
CA ASN A 299 7.35 -3.07 10.09
C ASN A 299 8.35 -2.33 10.97
N SER A 300 7.98 -1.15 11.47
CA SER A 300 8.81 -0.40 12.41
C SER A 300 9.13 -1.21 13.67
N LEU A 301 8.12 -1.89 14.23
CA LEU A 301 8.26 -2.71 15.44
C LEU A 301 9.14 -3.95 15.22
N ILE A 302 9.00 -4.65 14.08
CA ILE A 302 9.88 -5.77 13.71
C ILE A 302 11.35 -5.34 13.73
N TRP A 303 11.64 -4.18 13.16
CA TRP A 303 13.00 -3.67 13.06
C TRP A 303 13.49 -2.96 14.32
N HIS A 304 12.59 -2.61 15.24
CA HIS A 304 12.94 -2.24 16.61
C HIS A 304 13.52 -3.45 17.36
N PHE A 305 12.86 -4.61 17.31
CA PHE A 305 13.39 -5.85 17.91
C PHE A 305 14.62 -6.41 17.16
N CYS A 306 14.77 -6.11 15.87
CA CYS A 306 15.87 -6.59 15.03
C CYS A 306 16.53 -5.44 14.28
N SER A 307 17.35 -4.65 14.98
CA SER A 307 18.00 -3.44 14.44
C SER A 307 18.57 -3.64 13.03
N LYS A 308 18.26 -2.72 12.12
CA LYS A 308 18.76 -2.72 10.73
C LYS A 308 20.28 -2.54 10.63
N ASN A 309 20.93 -2.09 11.70
CA ASN A 309 22.36 -1.76 11.73
C ASN A 309 23.26 -2.96 12.08
N THR A 310 22.68 -4.08 12.49
CA THR A 310 23.43 -5.30 12.83
C THR A 310 23.16 -6.40 11.84
N ASN A 311 24.13 -7.30 11.63
CA ASN A 311 23.89 -8.51 10.85
C ASN A 311 22.96 -9.44 11.65
N SER A 312 21.98 -10.06 10.97
CA SER A 312 21.09 -11.01 11.63
C SER A 312 20.83 -12.21 10.74
N SER A 313 20.81 -13.38 11.37
CA SER A 313 20.37 -14.60 10.71
C SER A 313 18.84 -14.61 10.57
N ARG A 314 18.32 -15.48 9.69
CA ARG A 314 16.89 -15.74 9.59
C ARG A 314 16.25 -16.09 10.95
N LYS A 315 16.97 -16.81 11.83
CA LYS A 315 16.47 -17.21 13.16
C LYS A 315 16.19 -15.97 14.03
N ILE A 316 17.13 -15.03 14.05
CA ILE A 316 17.00 -13.79 14.83
C ILE A 316 15.82 -12.96 14.29
N ALA A 317 15.73 -12.83 12.96
CA ALA A 317 14.60 -12.14 12.35
C ALA A 317 13.26 -12.82 12.63
N GLN A 318 13.20 -14.16 12.68
CA GLN A 318 11.98 -14.90 13.06
C GLN A 318 11.58 -14.62 14.51
N ILE A 319 12.52 -14.65 15.45
CA ILE A 319 12.24 -14.36 16.86
C ILE A 319 11.72 -12.92 16.99
N ALA A 320 12.40 -11.96 16.38
CA ALA A 320 11.98 -10.56 16.41
C ALA A 320 10.62 -10.33 15.76
N SER A 321 10.33 -11.01 14.65
CA SER A 321 9.03 -10.92 13.98
C SER A 321 7.92 -11.49 14.86
N ASN A 322 8.15 -12.61 15.53
CA ASN A 322 7.18 -13.20 16.46
C ASN A 322 6.92 -12.25 17.65
N LEU A 323 7.98 -11.71 18.27
CA LEU A 323 7.86 -10.74 19.37
C LEU A 323 7.09 -9.48 18.94
N ALA A 324 7.42 -8.94 17.77
CA ALA A 324 6.70 -7.80 17.19
C ALA A 324 5.23 -8.11 16.97
N CYS A 325 4.87 -9.31 16.48
CA CYS A 325 3.47 -9.68 16.28
C CYS A 325 2.68 -9.80 17.58
N ILE A 326 3.29 -10.38 18.62
CA ILE A 326 2.67 -10.50 19.94
C ILE A 326 2.41 -9.10 20.52
N SER A 327 3.45 -8.27 20.53
CA SER A 327 3.38 -6.88 21.01
C SER A 327 2.40 -6.03 20.20
N TYR A 328 2.37 -6.18 18.88
CA TYR A 328 1.44 -5.45 18.02
C TYR A 328 -0.02 -5.83 18.28
N ASN A 329 -0.31 -7.13 18.40
CA ASN A 329 -1.68 -7.61 18.54
C ASN A 329 -2.26 -7.36 19.94
N ASN A 330 -1.45 -7.53 20.98
CA ASN A 330 -1.92 -7.63 22.36
C ASN A 330 -1.09 -6.80 23.36
N GLY A 331 -0.14 -5.98 22.89
CA GLY A 331 0.79 -5.24 23.74
C GLY A 331 1.72 -6.16 24.54
N GLU A 332 2.35 -5.59 25.57
CA GLU A 332 3.28 -6.30 26.46
C GLU A 332 2.59 -7.41 27.27
N LYS A 333 1.29 -7.28 27.55
CA LYS A 333 0.50 -8.33 28.19
C LYS A 333 0.53 -9.64 27.38
N GLY A 334 0.46 -9.56 26.06
CA GLY A 334 0.57 -10.73 25.20
C GLY A 334 1.93 -11.43 25.33
N ILE A 335 3.02 -10.67 25.53
CA ILE A 335 4.35 -11.25 25.75
C ILE A 335 4.37 -11.99 27.10
N LEU A 336 3.81 -11.39 28.15
CA LEU A 336 3.73 -12.01 29.46
C LEU A 336 2.89 -13.29 29.46
N GLU A 337 1.81 -13.34 28.68
CA GLU A 337 0.97 -14.54 28.53
C GLU A 337 1.71 -15.67 27.82
N ASP A 338 2.46 -15.38 26.74
CA ASP A 338 3.18 -16.41 25.98
C ASP A 338 4.45 -16.93 26.69
N LEU A 339 4.96 -16.19 27.69
CA LEU A 339 6.12 -16.58 28.49
C LEU A 339 5.78 -17.41 29.74
N LYS A 340 4.51 -17.44 30.15
CA LYS A 340 4.03 -18.19 31.32
C LYS A 340 3.57 -19.59 30.93
#